data_AF-A0AAD5LDF4-F1
#
_entry.id   AF-A0AAD5LDF4-F1
#
_cell.length_a   1.000
_cell.length_b   1.000
_cell.length_c   1.000
_cell.angle_alpha   90.00
_cell.angle_beta   90.00
_cell.angle_gamma   90.00
#
_symmetry.space_group_name_H-M   'P 1'
#
loop_
_entity.id
_entity.type
_entity.pdbx_description
1 polymer ?
#
loop_
_entity_poly.entity_id
_entity_poly.type
_entity_poly.pdbx_seq_one_letter_code
_entity_poly.pdbx_strand_id
1 'polypeptide(L)'
;MAKRPRSILDSTLNSLSRTNESTLSAKKAEAQVAKLTAGRGHAITVEDASTAPDAAIAQFLQSMRALIDEKGFGAQVEVELRFGKITSCLQEARCRPSQEGVDAAVVLTDEQMKGLGARFAPGVAENEFPWYMKRLEGLLKSDAYAQHVEKQVVHNLAHSKRVIEEINPNTNEREPPEMQVKERLGSIDIFLPQCPYDCRVREHSP
;
A
#
# COMPACT_ATOMS: atom_id res chain seq x y z
N MET A 1 -47.73 -32.05 -1.21
CA MET A 1 -46.81 -30.94 -0.85
C MET A 1 -45.40 -31.52 -0.72
N ALA A 2 -44.41 -31.00 -1.46
CA ALA A 2 -43.07 -31.57 -1.49
C ALA A 2 -42.23 -31.14 -0.26
N LYS A 3 -41.62 -32.11 0.44
CA LYS A 3 -40.64 -31.85 1.49
C LYS A 3 -39.26 -31.61 0.86
N ARG A 4 -38.70 -30.40 1.05
CA ARG A 4 -37.35 -30.03 0.57
C ARG A 4 -36.25 -30.74 1.38
N PRO A 5 -35.06 -31.02 0.80
CA PRO A 5 -34.02 -31.82 1.45
C PRO A 5 -33.24 -31.01 2.51
N ARG A 6 -33.21 -31.51 3.75
CA ARG A 6 -32.37 -30.93 4.83
C ARG A 6 -30.86 -31.16 4.62
N SER A 7 -30.49 -32.21 3.90
CA SER A 7 -29.09 -32.67 3.75
C SER A 7 -28.13 -31.65 3.11
N ILE A 8 -28.62 -30.78 2.23
CA ILE A 8 -27.76 -29.78 1.56
C ILE A 8 -27.33 -28.70 2.56
N LEU A 9 -28.23 -28.23 3.41
CA LEU A 9 -27.96 -27.20 4.42
C LEU A 9 -26.98 -27.69 5.50
N ASP A 10 -27.11 -28.94 5.94
CA ASP A 10 -26.18 -29.53 6.90
C ASP A 10 -24.77 -29.70 6.31
N SER A 11 -24.66 -30.01 5.01
CA SER A 11 -23.36 -30.11 4.33
C SER A 11 -22.66 -28.76 4.18
N THR A 12 -23.39 -27.68 3.86
CA THR A 12 -22.83 -26.34 3.77
C THR A 12 -22.50 -25.75 5.13
N LEU A 13 -23.30 -25.99 6.17
CA LEU A 13 -22.98 -25.61 7.55
C LEU A 13 -21.72 -26.30 8.07
N ASN A 14 -21.56 -27.61 7.82
CA ASN A 14 -20.34 -28.32 8.20
C ASN A 14 -19.10 -27.84 7.42
N SER A 15 -19.25 -27.48 6.14
CA SER A 15 -18.16 -26.89 5.35
C SER A 15 -17.78 -25.50 5.86
N LEU A 16 -18.76 -24.64 6.18
CA LEU A 16 -18.53 -23.33 6.77
C LEU A 16 -17.91 -23.44 8.16
N SER A 17 -18.33 -24.41 8.98
CA SER A 17 -17.72 -24.64 10.31
C SER A 17 -16.27 -25.08 10.20
N ARG A 18 -15.94 -26.00 9.27
CA ARG A 18 -14.54 -26.39 9.02
C ARG A 18 -13.69 -25.24 8.44
N THR A 19 -14.29 -24.37 7.62
CA THR A 19 -13.60 -23.19 7.08
C THR A 19 -13.35 -22.15 8.19
N ASN A 20 -14.32 -21.95 9.08
CA ASN A 20 -14.16 -21.12 10.29
C ASN A 20 -13.12 -21.72 11.24
N GLU A 21 -13.12 -23.02 11.49
CA GLU A 21 -12.08 -23.69 12.28
C GLU A 21 -10.70 -23.55 11.64
N SER A 22 -10.59 -23.65 10.31
CA SER A 22 -9.33 -23.43 9.59
C SER A 22 -8.84 -21.98 9.69
N THR A 23 -9.72 -20.98 9.63
CA THR A 23 -9.33 -19.57 9.80
C THR A 23 -9.05 -19.20 11.26
N LEU A 24 -9.74 -19.81 12.24
CA LEU A 24 -9.41 -19.69 13.66
C LEU A 24 -8.11 -20.40 14.03
N SER A 25 -7.83 -21.54 13.39
CA SER A 25 -6.57 -22.27 13.53
C SER A 25 -5.42 -21.50 12.91
N ALA A 26 -5.60 -20.97 11.69
CA ALA A 26 -4.64 -20.07 11.04
C ALA A 26 -4.38 -18.83 11.91
N LYS A 27 -5.41 -18.13 12.39
CA LYS A 27 -5.24 -16.98 13.30
C LYS A 27 -4.59 -17.33 14.64
N LYS A 28 -4.79 -18.55 15.16
CA LYS A 28 -4.11 -19.03 16.37
C LYS A 28 -2.65 -19.40 16.09
N ALA A 29 -2.34 -19.98 14.95
CA ALA A 29 -0.99 -20.26 14.50
C ALA A 29 -0.23 -18.95 14.21
N GLU A 30 -0.84 -18.00 13.50
CA GLU A 30 -0.37 -16.63 13.30
C GLU A 30 -0.16 -15.94 14.65
N ALA A 31 -1.08 -16.04 15.62
CA ALA A 31 -0.90 -15.47 16.95
C ALA A 31 0.22 -16.18 17.77
N GLN A 32 0.47 -17.47 17.56
CA GLN A 32 1.59 -18.20 18.18
C GLN A 32 2.92 -17.84 17.51
N VAL A 33 2.98 -17.73 16.19
CA VAL A 33 4.14 -17.23 15.43
C VAL A 33 4.41 -15.75 15.77
N ALA A 34 3.37 -14.93 15.91
CA ALA A 34 3.46 -13.55 16.38
C ALA A 34 3.98 -13.48 17.82
N LYS A 35 3.60 -14.42 18.71
CA LYS A 35 4.18 -14.54 20.07
C LYS A 35 5.64 -14.98 20.06
N LEU A 36 6.03 -15.93 19.20
CA LEU A 36 7.41 -16.36 19.03
C LEU A 36 8.31 -15.25 18.43
N THR A 37 7.72 -14.37 17.62
CA THR A 37 8.38 -13.18 17.05
C THR A 37 8.16 -11.89 17.86
N ALA A 38 7.39 -11.91 18.95
CA ALA A 38 7.05 -10.69 19.72
C ALA A 38 8.25 -10.04 20.42
N GLY A 39 9.34 -10.78 20.64
CA GLY A 39 10.60 -10.26 21.17
C GLY A 39 11.57 -9.73 20.09
N ARG A 40 11.28 -9.95 18.81
CA ARG A 40 12.08 -9.50 17.66
C ARG A 40 11.13 -9.03 16.57
N GLY A 41 10.69 -7.77 16.66
CA GLY A 41 9.88 -7.15 15.61
C GLY A 41 10.54 -7.34 14.25
N HIS A 42 9.75 -7.65 13.21
CA HIS A 42 10.27 -8.13 11.93
C HIS A 42 11.35 -7.18 11.40
N ALA A 43 12.58 -7.70 11.35
CA ALA A 43 13.76 -6.87 11.32
C ALA A 43 14.34 -6.84 9.90
N ILE A 44 14.42 -5.65 9.33
CA ILE A 44 14.94 -5.44 7.97
C ILE A 44 16.45 -5.50 8.04
N THR A 45 17.03 -6.45 7.31
CA THR A 45 18.47 -6.61 7.15
C THR A 45 19.00 -5.66 6.10
N VAL A 46 20.10 -4.98 6.42
CA VAL A 46 20.93 -4.32 5.40
C VAL A 46 21.77 -5.41 4.74
N GLU A 47 21.54 -5.64 3.46
CA GLU A 47 22.38 -6.53 2.65
C GLU A 47 23.58 -5.75 2.09
N ASP A 48 24.74 -6.39 1.93
CA ASP A 48 25.95 -5.76 1.39
C ASP A 48 25.78 -5.25 -0.06
N ALA A 49 24.73 -5.73 -0.75
CA ALA A 49 24.32 -5.29 -2.09
C ALA A 49 23.25 -4.17 -2.07
N SER A 50 22.95 -3.56 -0.92
CA SER A 50 21.94 -2.50 -0.80
C SER A 50 22.26 -1.32 -1.73
N THR A 51 21.32 -1.00 -2.62
CA THR A 51 21.46 0.10 -3.58
C THR A 51 20.99 1.40 -2.94
N ALA A 52 21.72 2.50 -3.20
CA ALA A 52 21.33 3.82 -2.71
C ALA A 52 19.92 4.23 -3.24
N PRO A 53 19.05 4.87 -2.43
CA PRO A 53 17.66 5.12 -2.81
C PRO A 53 17.49 5.92 -4.10
N ASP A 54 18.36 6.89 -4.36
CA ASP A 54 18.37 7.71 -5.58
C ASP A 54 18.69 6.88 -6.83
N ALA A 55 19.73 6.05 -6.76
CA ALA A 55 20.09 5.13 -7.84
C ALA A 55 18.99 4.10 -8.10
N ALA A 56 18.35 3.57 -7.05
CA ALA A 56 17.26 2.62 -7.17
C ALA A 56 15.98 3.25 -7.75
N ILE A 57 15.65 4.50 -7.39
CA ILE A 57 14.55 5.26 -8.01
C ILE A 57 14.83 5.48 -9.49
N ALA A 58 16.05 5.91 -9.85
CA ALA A 58 16.43 6.10 -11.24
C ALA A 58 16.34 4.80 -12.05
N GLN A 59 16.82 3.68 -11.50
CA GLN A 59 16.73 2.37 -12.14
C GLN A 59 15.29 1.87 -12.26
N PHE A 60 14.45 2.08 -11.23
CA PHE A 60 13.02 1.76 -11.26
C PHE A 60 12.33 2.49 -12.42
N LEU A 61 12.47 3.81 -12.50
CA LEU A 61 11.87 4.63 -13.58
C LEU A 61 12.42 4.26 -14.97
N GLN A 62 13.71 3.91 -15.08
CA GLN A 62 14.29 3.41 -16.34
C GLN A 62 13.73 2.03 -16.72
N SER A 63 13.49 1.13 -15.76
CA SER A 63 12.91 -0.19 -16.03
C SER A 63 11.45 -0.10 -16.49
N MET A 64 10.68 0.85 -15.94
CA MET A 64 9.29 1.09 -16.34
C MET A 64 9.18 1.68 -17.75
N ARG A 65 10.20 2.41 -18.24
CA ARG A 65 10.22 2.96 -19.61
C ARG A 65 9.91 1.91 -20.68
N ALA A 66 10.45 0.70 -20.56
CA ALA A 66 10.17 -0.37 -21.52
C ALA A 66 8.68 -0.79 -21.52
N LEU A 67 8.06 -0.84 -20.34
CA LEU A 67 6.62 -1.15 -20.18
C LEU A 67 5.73 -0.01 -20.71
N ILE A 68 6.16 1.25 -20.57
CA ILE A 68 5.46 2.41 -21.14
C ILE A 68 5.56 2.37 -22.67
N ASP A 69 6.75 2.12 -23.22
CA ASP A 69 7.00 2.02 -24.66
C ASP A 69 6.17 0.85 -25.28
N GLU A 70 5.98 -0.26 -24.56
CA GLU A 70 5.09 -1.37 -24.95
C GLU A 70 3.59 -1.00 -24.96
N LYS A 71 3.14 -0.09 -24.08
CA LYS A 71 1.75 0.41 -24.08
C LYS A 71 1.45 1.39 -25.24
N GLY A 72 2.49 1.94 -25.87
CA GLY A 72 2.38 2.75 -27.09
C GLY A 72 1.98 4.22 -26.87
N PHE A 73 1.85 4.94 -27.99
CA PHE A 73 1.62 6.38 -27.99
C PHE A 73 0.27 6.75 -27.33
N GLY A 74 0.33 7.61 -26.32
CA GLY A 74 -0.84 8.11 -25.59
C GLY A 74 -1.09 7.43 -24.24
N ALA A 75 -0.27 6.45 -23.85
CA ALA A 75 -0.29 5.90 -22.49
C ALA A 75 -0.06 7.03 -21.46
N GLN A 76 -1.00 7.19 -20.53
CA GLN A 76 -0.83 8.07 -19.38
C GLN A 76 -0.10 7.30 -18.27
N VAL A 77 0.80 8.00 -17.56
CA VAL A 77 1.64 7.42 -16.51
C VAL A 77 1.66 8.37 -15.32
N GLU A 78 1.34 7.85 -14.14
CA GLU A 78 1.35 8.58 -12.88
C GLU A 78 2.43 7.97 -11.96
N VAL A 79 3.49 8.75 -11.69
CA VAL A 79 4.53 8.39 -10.73
C VAL A 79 4.26 9.11 -9.41
N GLU A 80 4.12 8.34 -8.33
CA GLU A 80 3.86 8.87 -6.99
C GLU A 80 4.94 8.42 -5.99
N LEU A 81 5.48 9.37 -5.22
CA LEU A 81 6.14 9.08 -3.95
C LEU A 81 5.14 9.34 -2.82
N ARG A 82 4.88 8.33 -1.97
CA ARG A 82 4.10 8.51 -0.74
C ARG A 82 4.93 8.19 0.50
N PHE A 83 4.74 9.00 1.54
CA PHE A 83 5.18 8.70 2.90
C PHE A 83 4.23 7.73 3.59
N GLY A 84 4.77 6.90 4.47
CA GLY A 84 4.03 5.87 5.18
C GLY A 84 4.92 5.11 6.15
N LYS A 85 4.54 3.88 6.50
CA LYS A 85 5.33 2.99 7.34
C LYS A 85 5.37 1.60 6.72
N ILE A 86 6.55 0.99 6.68
CA ILE A 86 6.72 -0.42 6.37
C ILE A 86 6.39 -1.20 7.65
N THR A 87 5.29 -1.93 7.66
CA THR A 87 4.77 -2.64 8.82
C THR A 87 4.76 -4.15 8.61
N SER A 88 4.92 -4.91 9.69
CA SER A 88 4.71 -6.35 9.65
C SER A 88 3.23 -6.66 9.45
N CYS A 89 2.91 -7.56 8.52
CA CYS A 89 1.53 -8.01 8.30
C CYS A 89 0.93 -8.74 9.53
N LEU A 90 1.78 -9.27 10.42
CA LEU A 90 1.35 -10.01 11.61
C LEU A 90 1.14 -9.13 12.85
N GLN A 91 1.92 -8.06 12.99
CA GLN A 91 1.96 -7.23 14.21
C GLN A 91 1.39 -5.82 13.98
N GLU A 92 1.21 -5.40 12.72
CA GLU A 92 0.82 -4.04 12.27
C GLU A 92 1.74 -2.89 12.72
N ALA A 93 2.73 -3.19 13.57
CA ALA A 93 3.81 -2.31 13.96
C ALA A 93 4.81 -2.10 12.82
N ARG A 94 5.45 -0.93 12.80
CA ARG A 94 6.56 -0.61 11.89
C ARG A 94 7.73 -1.58 12.12
N CYS A 95 8.31 -2.06 11.03
CA CYS A 95 9.54 -2.84 11.03
C CYS A 95 10.70 -2.06 11.66
N ARG A 96 11.72 -2.78 12.13
CA ARG A 96 12.92 -2.21 12.77
C ARG A 96 14.16 -2.60 11.95
N PRO A 97 15.27 -1.86 12.02
CA PRO A 97 16.54 -2.37 11.51
C PRO A 97 16.95 -3.63 12.28
N SER A 98 17.64 -4.56 11.61
CA SER A 98 18.14 -5.80 12.23
C SER A 98 19.37 -5.62 13.12
N GLN A 99 20.02 -4.48 13.02
CA GLN A 99 21.21 -4.12 13.77
C GLN A 99 20.99 -2.75 14.44
N GLU A 100 21.35 -2.63 15.72
CA GLU A 100 21.31 -1.34 16.42
C GLU A 100 22.43 -0.42 15.90
N GLY A 101 22.12 0.87 15.73
CA GLY A 101 23.07 1.87 15.21
C GLY A 101 23.26 1.87 13.69
N VAL A 102 22.49 1.08 12.93
CA VAL A 102 22.52 1.09 11.46
C VAL A 102 21.41 1.97 10.90
N ASP A 103 21.78 3.23 10.61
CA ASP A 103 20.91 4.26 10.02
C ASP A 103 20.88 4.25 8.49
N ALA A 104 21.27 3.13 7.87
CA ALA A 104 21.29 2.98 6.41
C ALA A 104 19.88 2.77 5.84
N ALA A 105 19.55 3.50 4.79
CA ALA A 105 18.34 3.27 4.02
C ALA A 105 18.41 1.91 3.30
N VAL A 106 17.28 1.19 3.24
CA VAL A 106 17.18 -0.10 2.53
C VAL A 106 16.07 -0.02 1.51
N VAL A 107 16.39 -0.31 0.24
CA VAL A 107 15.40 -0.41 -0.83
C VAL A 107 14.90 -1.85 -0.91
N LEU A 108 13.58 -2.01 -0.98
CA LEU A 108 12.89 -3.29 -1.00
C LEU A 108 11.95 -3.36 -2.22
N THR A 109 12.09 -4.43 -2.99
CA THR A 109 11.15 -4.82 -4.06
C THR A 109 9.83 -5.35 -3.46
N ASP A 110 8.76 -5.41 -4.27
CA ASP A 110 7.51 -6.07 -3.86
C ASP A 110 7.77 -7.55 -3.46
N GLU A 111 8.74 -8.23 -4.06
CA GLU A 111 9.17 -9.61 -3.74
C GLU A 111 9.86 -9.70 -2.37
N GLN A 112 10.80 -8.80 -2.09
CA GLN A 112 11.45 -8.74 -0.77
C GLN A 112 10.45 -8.37 0.33
N MET A 113 9.54 -7.42 0.06
CA MET A 113 8.44 -7.07 0.99
C MET A 113 7.54 -8.27 1.31
N LYS A 114 7.14 -9.05 0.29
CA LYS A 114 6.39 -10.31 0.48
C LYS A 114 7.20 -11.33 1.29
N GLY A 115 8.49 -11.52 0.97
CA GLY A 115 9.38 -12.45 1.67
C GLY A 115 9.59 -12.11 3.14
N LEU A 116 9.63 -10.82 3.48
CA LEU A 116 9.71 -10.30 4.85
C LEU A 116 8.36 -10.33 5.60
N GLY A 117 7.25 -10.70 4.94
CA GLY A 117 5.90 -10.59 5.51
C GLY A 117 5.51 -9.13 5.83
N ALA A 118 6.04 -8.17 5.06
CA ALA A 118 5.87 -6.74 5.29
C ALA A 118 4.88 -6.10 4.29
N ARG A 119 4.25 -5.01 4.70
CA ARG A 119 3.35 -4.18 3.87
C ARG A 119 3.63 -2.70 4.09
N PHE A 120 3.40 -1.89 3.06
CA PHE A 120 3.42 -0.43 3.20
C PHE A 120 2.05 0.09 3.63
N ALA A 121 2.00 0.80 4.75
CA ALA A 121 0.85 1.54 5.22
C ALA A 121 1.04 3.04 4.88
N PRO A 122 0.35 3.59 3.85
CA PRO A 122 0.51 4.99 3.47
C PRO A 122 -0.10 5.94 4.51
N GLY A 123 0.51 7.12 4.67
CA GLY A 123 0.00 8.20 5.52
C GLY A 123 0.96 8.62 6.64
N VAL A 124 0.76 9.84 7.12
CA VAL A 124 1.43 10.40 8.30
C VAL A 124 0.46 10.48 9.48
N ALA A 125 0.97 10.66 10.69
CA ALA A 125 0.14 10.87 11.87
C ALA A 125 -0.64 12.19 11.75
N GLU A 126 -1.93 12.17 12.10
CA GLU A 126 -2.86 13.30 11.95
C GLU A 126 -2.38 14.56 12.68
N ASN A 127 -1.79 14.40 13.86
CA ASN A 127 -1.23 15.48 14.67
C ASN A 127 0.04 16.13 14.06
N GLU A 128 0.72 15.46 13.12
CA GLU A 128 1.91 15.97 12.46
C GLU A 128 1.58 16.65 11.12
N PHE A 129 0.47 16.28 10.47
CA PHE A 129 0.07 16.79 9.16
C PHE A 129 0.00 18.34 9.09
N PRO A 130 -0.56 19.07 10.07
CA PRO A 130 -0.56 20.54 10.05
C PRO A 130 0.85 21.16 10.07
N TRP A 131 1.82 20.50 10.70
CA TRP A 131 3.21 20.96 10.73
C TRP A 131 3.90 20.76 9.38
N TYR A 132 3.65 19.62 8.72
CA TYR A 132 4.13 19.36 7.36
C TYR A 132 3.60 20.40 6.37
N MET A 133 2.29 20.67 6.38
CA MET A 133 1.68 21.67 5.48
C MET A 133 2.27 23.07 5.70
N LYS A 134 2.39 23.52 6.95
CA LYS A 134 3.02 24.81 7.27
C LYS A 134 4.48 24.92 6.85
N ARG A 135 5.23 23.80 6.84
CA ARG A 135 6.60 23.74 6.31
C ARG A 135 6.61 23.81 4.79
N LEU A 136 5.72 23.09 4.12
CA LEU A 136 5.56 23.09 2.66
C LEU A 136 5.20 24.50 2.15
N GLU A 137 4.16 25.13 2.72
CA GLU A 137 3.78 26.52 2.46
C GLU A 137 4.94 27.51 2.65
N GLY A 138 5.80 27.25 3.64
CA GLY A 138 6.98 28.05 3.92
C GLY A 138 8.08 27.95 2.86
N LEU A 139 8.19 26.80 2.19
CA LEU A 139 9.13 26.54 1.09
C LEU A 139 8.57 27.05 -0.25
N LEU A 140 7.27 26.85 -0.49
CA LEU A 140 6.58 27.18 -1.75
C LEU A 140 6.10 28.65 -1.83
N LYS A 141 6.64 29.57 -1.02
CA LYS A 141 6.19 30.99 -0.99
C LYS A 141 6.33 31.75 -2.31
N SER A 142 7.10 31.23 -3.26
CA SER A 142 7.29 31.76 -4.61
C SER A 142 6.55 30.98 -5.71
N ASP A 143 5.94 29.84 -5.37
CA ASP A 143 5.41 28.89 -6.35
C ASP A 143 3.87 28.96 -6.43
N ALA A 144 3.31 28.38 -7.49
CA ALA A 144 1.87 28.34 -7.70
C ALA A 144 1.20 27.38 -6.70
N TYR A 145 0.49 27.92 -5.71
CA TYR A 145 -0.35 27.16 -4.80
C TYR A 145 -1.80 27.10 -5.33
N ALA A 146 -2.33 25.88 -5.45
CA ALA A 146 -3.73 25.61 -5.75
C ALA A 146 -4.30 24.65 -4.69
N GLN A 147 -5.49 24.96 -4.18
CA GLN A 147 -6.18 24.14 -3.19
C GLN A 147 -7.49 23.65 -3.77
N HIS A 148 -7.65 22.33 -3.83
CA HIS A 148 -8.84 21.65 -4.32
C HIS A 148 -9.48 20.87 -3.16
N VAL A 149 -10.81 20.91 -3.08
CA VAL A 149 -11.59 20.10 -2.13
C VAL A 149 -12.51 19.22 -2.96
N GLU A 150 -12.12 17.97 -3.11
CA GLU A 150 -12.84 16.98 -3.91
C GLU A 150 -13.64 16.05 -3.00
N LYS A 151 -14.80 15.61 -3.49
CA LYS A 151 -15.67 14.64 -2.83
C LYS A 151 -16.06 13.60 -3.86
N GLN A 152 -15.59 12.37 -3.69
CA GLN A 152 -15.81 11.28 -4.64
C GLN A 152 -16.48 10.09 -3.96
N VAL A 153 -17.35 9.40 -4.68
CA VAL A 153 -17.83 8.05 -4.31
C VAL A 153 -17.10 7.04 -5.18
N VAL A 154 -16.35 6.13 -4.55
CA VAL A 154 -15.54 5.13 -5.26
C VAL A 154 -16.14 3.75 -5.06
N HIS A 155 -16.67 3.18 -6.15
CA HIS A 155 -17.15 1.81 -6.20
C HIS A 155 -16.05 0.89 -6.73
N ASN A 156 -15.45 0.10 -5.84
CA ASN A 156 -14.45 -0.90 -6.22
C ASN A 156 -15.13 -2.11 -6.87
N LEU A 157 -14.68 -2.48 -8.07
CA LEU A 157 -15.13 -3.65 -8.81
C LEU A 157 -14.01 -4.72 -8.86
N ALA A 158 -14.31 -5.88 -9.45
CA ALA A 158 -13.30 -6.91 -9.70
C ALA A 158 -12.22 -6.43 -10.69
N HIS A 159 -11.03 -7.05 -10.64
CA HIS A 159 -9.91 -6.78 -11.54
C HIS A 159 -9.41 -5.32 -11.53
N SER A 160 -9.28 -4.72 -10.33
CA SER A 160 -8.75 -3.36 -10.13
C SER A 160 -9.53 -2.23 -10.80
N LYS A 161 -10.70 -2.50 -11.38
CA LYS A 161 -11.59 -1.49 -11.93
C LYS A 161 -12.27 -0.73 -10.81
N ARG A 162 -12.40 0.58 -10.95
CA ARG A 162 -13.15 1.44 -10.03
C ARG A 162 -14.07 2.36 -10.82
N VAL A 163 -15.30 2.52 -10.33
CA VAL A 163 -16.20 3.57 -10.81
C VAL A 163 -16.12 4.72 -9.82
N ILE A 164 -15.85 5.92 -10.32
CA ILE A 164 -15.75 7.15 -9.55
C ILE A 164 -16.92 8.03 -9.93
N GLU A 165 -17.72 8.42 -8.95
CA GLU A 165 -18.72 9.48 -9.10
C GLU A 165 -18.20 10.71 -8.35
N GLU A 166 -17.85 11.76 -9.08
CA GLU A 166 -17.48 13.04 -8.47
C GLU A 166 -18.74 13.75 -7.96
N ILE A 167 -18.66 14.34 -6.77
CA ILE A 167 -19.72 15.13 -6.16
C ILE A 167 -19.24 16.56 -6.08
N ASN A 168 -19.94 17.46 -6.77
CA ASN A 168 -19.69 18.90 -6.65
C ASN A 168 -19.89 19.32 -5.18
N PRO A 169 -18.86 19.84 -4.48
CA PRO A 169 -18.95 20.09 -3.04
C PRO A 169 -19.95 21.20 -2.69
N ASN A 170 -20.29 22.08 -3.65
CA ASN A 170 -21.19 23.21 -3.45
C ASN A 170 -22.65 22.84 -3.72
N THR A 171 -22.94 22.05 -4.76
CA THR A 171 -24.32 21.67 -5.14
C THR A 171 -24.74 20.28 -4.63
N ASN A 172 -23.79 19.43 -4.22
CA ASN A 172 -23.95 17.99 -3.98
C ASN A 172 -24.53 17.19 -5.17
N GLU A 173 -24.53 17.77 -6.37
CA GLU A 173 -24.84 17.04 -7.60
C GLU A 173 -23.70 16.08 -7.95
N ARG A 174 -24.04 14.97 -8.60
CA ARG A 174 -23.08 13.96 -9.06
C ARG A 174 -22.78 14.19 -10.53
N GLU A 175 -21.49 14.20 -10.87
CA GLU A 175 -21.06 14.13 -12.25
C GLU A 175 -21.26 12.71 -12.82
N PRO A 176 -21.28 12.52 -14.15
CA PRO A 176 -21.40 11.21 -14.75
C PRO A 176 -20.32 10.23 -14.23
N PRO A 177 -20.67 8.97 -13.93
CA PRO A 177 -19.71 8.00 -13.39
C PRO A 177 -18.58 7.72 -14.38
N GLU A 178 -17.34 7.98 -13.98
CA GLU A 178 -16.15 7.62 -14.74
C GLU A 178 -15.67 6.22 -14.35
N MET A 179 -15.39 5.37 -15.35
CA MET A 179 -14.75 4.08 -15.12
C MET A 179 -13.24 4.21 -15.29
N GLN A 180 -12.51 4.14 -14.19
CA GLN A 180 -11.04 4.15 -14.19
C GLN A 180 -10.48 2.75 -13.96
N VAL A 181 -9.37 2.43 -14.63
CA VAL A 181 -8.73 1.11 -14.58
C VAL A 181 -7.28 1.30 -14.15
N LYS A 182 -7.07 1.78 -12.92
CA LYS A 182 -5.73 1.99 -12.38
C LYS A 182 -4.97 0.68 -12.27
N GLU A 183 -4.07 0.45 -13.21
CA GLU A 183 -3.13 -0.66 -13.22
C GLU A 183 -1.80 -0.20 -12.62
N ARG A 184 -1.42 -0.78 -11.49
CA ARG A 184 -0.10 -0.57 -10.87
C ARG A 184 0.95 -1.29 -11.69
N LEU A 185 1.85 -0.55 -12.32
CA LEU A 185 2.93 -1.08 -13.15
C LEU A 185 4.08 -1.62 -12.30
N GLY A 186 4.35 -0.97 -11.17
CA GLY A 186 5.34 -1.45 -10.20
C GLY A 186 5.48 -0.55 -8.98
N SER A 187 6.42 -0.89 -8.10
CA SER A 187 6.91 0.00 -7.04
C SER A 187 8.22 -0.46 -6.44
N ILE A 188 8.88 0.46 -5.74
CA ILE A 188 9.89 0.16 -4.73
C ILE A 188 9.51 0.78 -3.39
N ASP A 189 9.81 0.08 -2.31
CA ASP A 189 9.72 0.57 -0.93
C ASP A 189 11.11 0.97 -0.43
N ILE A 190 11.18 2.02 0.38
CA ILE A 190 12.42 2.57 0.93
C ILE A 190 12.25 2.67 2.43
N PHE A 191 12.87 1.73 3.15
CA PHE A 191 12.95 1.74 4.60
C PHE A 191 13.97 2.77 5.07
N LEU A 192 13.54 3.65 5.97
CA LEU A 192 14.33 4.78 6.48
C LEU A 192 14.42 4.70 8.01
N PRO A 193 15.34 3.89 8.58
CA PRO A 193 15.43 3.68 10.04
C PRO A 193 15.61 4.98 10.83
N GLN A 194 16.34 5.95 10.26
CA GLN A 194 16.61 7.27 10.82
C GLN A 194 15.41 8.25 10.75
N CYS A 195 14.35 7.90 10.04
CA CYS A 195 13.13 8.70 9.91
C CYS A 195 11.94 8.04 10.63
N PRO A 196 10.91 8.80 11.05
CA PRO A 196 9.66 8.23 11.59
C PRO A 196 8.76 7.59 10.51
N TYR A 197 9.03 7.88 9.24
CA TYR A 197 8.30 7.39 8.07
C TYR A 197 9.25 6.78 7.04
N ASP A 198 8.72 5.79 6.34
CA ASP A 198 9.28 5.14 5.16
C ASP A 198 8.65 5.73 3.90
N CYS A 199 9.23 5.46 2.73
CA CYS A 199 8.71 5.92 1.44
C CYS A 199 8.32 4.76 0.54
N ARG A 200 7.31 4.95 -0.30
CA ARG A 200 7.01 4.09 -1.45
C ARG A 200 6.98 4.94 -2.71
N VAL A 201 7.83 4.60 -3.68
CA VAL A 201 7.76 5.12 -5.05
C VAL A 201 7.05 4.08 -5.90
N ARG A 202 6.11 4.49 -6.73
CA ARG A 202 5.38 3.58 -7.60
C ARG A 202 4.92 4.27 -8.86
N GLU A 203 4.36 3.46 -9.75
CA GLU A 203 3.85 3.89 -11.02
C GLU A 203 2.50 3.24 -11.33
N HIS A 204 1.58 4.03 -11.89
CA HIS A 204 0.27 3.58 -12.35
C HIS A 204 0.00 4.04 -13.78
N SER A 205 -0.70 3.19 -14.53
CA SER A 205 -1.47 3.56 -15.71
C SER A 205 -2.90 3.87 -15.26
N PRO A 206 -3.49 5.03 -15.60
CA PRO A 206 -4.91 5.33 -15.38
C PRO A 206 -5.89 4.36 -16.07
#